data_AF-A0A1F9ED21-F1
#
_entry.id   AF-A0A1F9ED21-F1
#
_cell.length_a   1.000
_cell.length_b   1.000
_cell.length_c   1.000
_cell.angle_alpha   90.00
_cell.angle_beta   90.00
_cell.angle_gamma   90.00
#
_symmetry.space_group_name_H-M   'P 1'
#
loop_
_entity.id
_entity.type
_entity.pdbx_description
1 polymer ?
#
loop_
_entity_poly.entity_id
_entity_poly.type
_entity_poly.pdbx_seq_one_letter_code
_entity_poly.pdbx_strand_id
1 'polypeptide(L)' 'MLEEYEFSKGKRGPVIPQKGKTRITIFIDMDILEWFRDEAEREGRGYQTAINQALRNYIKQDKRPI' A
#
# COMPACT_ATOMS: atom_id res chain seq x y z
N MET A 1 -5.99 -10.54 -31.31
CA MET A 1 -6.82 -11.12 -30.23
C MET A 1 -5.86 -11.81 -29.28
N LEU A 2 -5.80 -11.41 -28.01
CA LEU A 2 -4.91 -12.02 -27.03
C LEU A 2 -5.59 -13.29 -26.51
N GLU A 3 -4.90 -14.43 -26.65
CA GLU A 3 -5.38 -15.74 -26.25
C GLU A 3 -5.67 -15.77 -24.74
N GLU A 4 -6.87 -16.19 -24.39
CA GLU A 4 -7.37 -16.25 -23.03
C GLU A 4 -6.56 -17.26 -22.24
N TYR A 5 -5.70 -16.80 -21.33
CA TYR A 5 -4.94 -17.67 -20.45
C TYR A 5 -5.87 -18.28 -19.40
N GLU A 6 -6.07 -19.60 -19.43
CA GLU A 6 -6.82 -20.33 -18.40
C GLU A 6 -5.99 -20.47 -17.11
N PHE A 7 -6.26 -19.60 -16.14
CA PHE A 7 -5.68 -19.66 -14.80
C PHE A 7 -6.39 -20.64 -13.84
N SER A 8 -7.27 -21.50 -14.37
CA SER A 8 -8.11 -22.46 -13.64
C SER A 8 -7.33 -23.44 -12.74
N LYS A 9 -6.03 -23.64 -13.00
CA LYS A 9 -5.13 -24.51 -12.22
C LYS A 9 -4.10 -23.76 -11.36
N GLY A 10 -4.18 -22.43 -11.30
CA GLY A 10 -3.28 -21.61 -10.49
C GLY A 10 -3.57 -21.80 -8.99
N LYS A 11 -2.74 -22.59 -8.29
CA LYS A 11 -2.74 -22.58 -6.82
C LYS A 11 -2.23 -21.22 -6.35
N ARG A 12 -3.11 -20.42 -5.74
CA ARG A 12 -2.70 -19.24 -4.95
C ARG A 12 -1.76 -19.73 -3.86
N GLY A 13 -0.45 -19.47 -4.04
CA GLY A 13 0.53 -19.73 -3.00
C GLY A 13 0.14 -19.05 -1.69
N PRO A 14 0.61 -19.53 -0.53
CA PRO A 14 0.36 -18.87 0.74
C PRO A 14 0.71 -17.39 0.59
N VAL A 15 -0.23 -16.51 0.91
CA VAL A 15 0.02 -15.07 0.94
C VAL A 15 1.11 -14.86 1.98
N ILE A 16 2.36 -14.73 1.53
CA ILE A 16 3.49 -14.54 2.43
C ILE A 16 3.17 -13.27 3.23
N PRO A 17 3.03 -13.37 4.56
CA PRO A 17 2.76 -12.19 5.36
C PRO A 17 3.93 -11.22 5.17
N GLN A 18 3.62 -9.98 4.85
CA GLN A 18 4.62 -8.93 4.74
C GLN A 18 5.28 -8.77 6.11
N LYS A 19 6.54 -9.19 6.25
CA LYS A 19 7.27 -9.17 7.53
C LYS A 19 7.24 -7.74 8.11
N GLY A 20 6.68 -7.57 9.30
CA GLY A 20 6.60 -6.27 9.98
C GLY A 20 5.50 -5.32 9.48
N LYS A 21 4.55 -5.79 8.66
CA LYS A 21 3.37 -5.02 8.24
C LYS A 21 2.10 -5.79 8.54
N THR A 22 1.15 -5.14 9.23
CA THR A 22 -0.18 -5.71 9.50
C THR A 22 -1.18 -5.12 8.52
N ARG A 23 -1.98 -5.97 7.88
CA ARG A 23 -3.13 -5.50 7.08
C ARG A 23 -4.23 -5.06 8.04
N ILE A 24 -4.65 -3.81 7.93
CA ILE A 24 -5.76 -3.25 8.70
C ILE A 24 -6.83 -2.72 7.75
N THR A 25 -8.07 -2.67 8.22
CA THR A 25 -9.17 -1.97 7.56
C THR A 25 -9.29 -0.60 8.21
N ILE A 26 -9.07 0.45 7.43
CA ILE A 26 -9.22 1.85 7.85
C ILE A 26 -9.98 2.61 6.77
N PHE A 27 -10.75 3.62 7.19
CA PHE A 27 -11.27 4.62 6.26
C PHE A 27 -10.21 5.70 6.06
N ILE A 28 -9.96 6.05 4.80
CA ILE A 28 -9.14 7.18 4.37
C ILE A 28 -9.98 7.96 3.37
N ASP A 29 -9.94 9.28 3.43
CA ASP A 29 -10.66 10.15 2.50
C ASP A 29 -10.21 9.89 1.05
N MET A 30 -11.15 10.03 0.12
CA MET A 30 -10.92 9.68 -1.28
C MET A 30 -9.83 10.56 -1.90
N ASP A 31 -9.85 11.86 -1.64
CA ASP A 31 -8.87 12.82 -2.15
C ASP A 31 -7.45 12.52 -1.66
N ILE A 32 -7.30 12.13 -0.40
CA ILE A 32 -6.01 11.70 0.16
C ILE A 32 -5.52 10.45 -0.57
N LEU A 33 -6.40 9.47 -0.78
CA LEU A 33 -6.03 8.24 -1.47
C LEU A 33 -5.61 8.50 -2.91
N GLU A 34 -6.32 9.36 -3.63
CA GLU A 34 -6.00 9.73 -5.02
C GLU A 34 -4.66 10.46 -5.09
N TRP A 35 -4.43 11.44 -4.22
CA TRP A 35 -3.15 12.15 -4.16
C TRP A 35 -1.95 11.22 -3.95
N PHE A 36 -2.08 10.26 -3.02
CA PHE A 36 -1.03 9.27 -2.79
C PHE A 36 -0.87 8.26 -3.92
N ARG A 37 -1.90 8.02 -4.75
CA ARG A 37 -1.77 7.20 -5.96
C ARG A 37 -0.96 7.93 -7.01
N ASP A 38 -1.36 9.16 -7.34
CA ASP A 38 -0.66 9.97 -8.35
C ASP A 38 0.82 10.15 -7.99
N GLU A 39 1.11 10.49 -6.73
CA GLU A 39 2.48 10.70 -6.27
C GLU A 39 3.30 9.41 -6.28
N ALA A 40 2.67 8.27 -5.99
CA ALA A 40 3.35 6.99 -5.97
C ALA A 40 3.61 6.46 -7.38
N GLU A 41 2.71 6.69 -8.33
CA GLU A 41 2.91 6.36 -9.75
C GLU A 41 4.08 7.13 -10.35
N ARG A 42 4.23 8.41 -10.02
CA ARG A 42 5.36 9.24 -10.46
C ARG A 42 6.72 8.71 -9.97
N GLU A 43 6.76 8.14 -8.78
CA GLU A 43 7.99 7.58 -8.17
C GLU A 43 8.17 6.08 -8.45
N GLY A 44 7.23 5.43 -9.14
CA GLY A 44 7.26 3.96 -9.36
C GLY A 44 7.16 3.15 -8.06
N ARG A 45 6.53 3.71 -7.01
CA ARG A 45 6.33 3.06 -5.70
C ARG A 45 4.85 2.74 -5.49
N GLY A 46 4.54 1.88 -4.53
CA GLY A 46 3.14 1.64 -4.13
C GLY A 46 2.59 2.75 -3.23
N TYR A 47 1.35 3.19 -3.46
CA TYR A 47 0.69 4.24 -2.66
C TYR A 47 0.66 3.90 -1.15
N GLN A 48 0.50 2.63 -0.79
CA GLN A 48 0.57 2.18 0.61
C GLN A 48 1.94 2.42 1.25
N THR A 49 3.02 2.31 0.46
CA THR A 49 4.39 2.62 0.92
C THR A 49 4.54 4.13 1.13
N ALA A 50 4.01 4.95 0.24
CA ALA A 50 4.02 6.41 0.36
C ALA A 50 3.27 6.88 1.62
N ILE A 51 2.06 6.35 1.86
CA ILE A 51 1.27 6.63 3.07
C ILE A 51 2.06 6.24 4.32
N ASN A 52 2.64 5.04 4.37
CA ASN A 52 3.42 4.59 5.52
C ASN A 52 4.65 5.48 5.77
N GLN A 53 5.30 5.97 4.72
CA GLN A 53 6.44 6.89 4.86
C GLN A 53 6.00 8.24 5.43
N ALA A 54 4.86 8.77 4.98
CA ALA A 54 4.28 10.00 5.53
C ALA A 54 3.95 9.85 7.02
N LEU A 55 3.33 8.73 7.42
CA LEU A 55 3.04 8.43 8.83
C LEU A 55 4.32 8.33 9.66
N ARG A 56 5.38 7.68 9.16
CA ARG A 56 6.70 7.63 9.83
C ARG A 56 7.31 9.01 10.00
N ASN A 57 7.22 9.86 8.97
CA ASN A 57 7.75 11.22 9.02
C ASN A 57 6.97 12.08 10.02
N TYR A 58 5.65 11.92 10.10
CA TYR A 58 4.82 12.57 11.11
C TYR A 58 5.24 12.14 12.52
N ILE A 59 5.38 10.83 12.79
CA ILE A 59 5.82 10.32 14.10
C ILE A 59 7.20 10.88 14.49
N LYS A 60 8.13 11.02 13.55
CA LYS A 60 9.45 11.62 13.84
C LYS A 60 9.38 13.09 14.25
N GLN A 61 8.40 13.82 13.74
CA GLN A 61 8.17 15.23 14.06
C GLN A 61 7.32 15.39 15.32
N ASP A 62 6.57 14.34 15.68
CA ASP A 62 5.70 14.31 16.83
C ASP A 62 6.53 14.29 18.12
N LYS A 63 6.48 15.40 18.86
CA LYS A 63 7.18 15.59 20.15
C LYS A 63 6.30 15.24 21.36
N ARG A 64 5.18 14.57 21.15
CA ARG A 64 4.35 14.12 22.27
C ARG A 64 5.16 13.11 23.08
N PRO A 65 5.26 13.27 24.41
CA PRO A 65 5.86 12.22 25.24
C PRO A 65 5.00 10.96 25.09
N ILE A 66 5.66 9.85 24.79
CA ILE A 66 5.09 8.50 24.85
C ILE A 66 4.61 8.17 26.26
#